data_AF-A0A930W2C8-F1
#
_entry.id   AF-A0A930W2C8-F1
#
_cell.length_a   1.000
_cell.length_b   1.000
_cell.length_c   1.000
_cell.angle_alpha   90.00
_cell.angle_beta   90.00
_cell.angle_gamma   90.00
#
_symmetry.space_group_name_H-M   'P 1'
#
loop_
_entity.id
_entity.type
_entity.pdbx_description
1 polymer ?
#
loop_
_entity_poly.entity_id
_entity_poly.type
_entity_poly.pdbx_seq_one_letter_code
_entity_poly.pdbx_strand_id
1 'polypeptide(L)'
;DQEYITTAIGKKYRVEKSSDFEYVTTAIGEECFLFGVDVFAHEWTDTRKCIRVHDPLYGQPCTMNVYEITVDGSVHRFAAGEFSNNVWGFWLPTNRARPDGHDSARIPPDESNASHAKEQEKRSS
;
A
#
# COMPACT_ATOMS: atom_id res chain seq x y z
N ASP A 1 -9.63 -15.48 -22.39
CA ASP A 1 -10.90 -15.08 -21.74
C ASP A 1 -10.64 -14.11 -20.62
N GLN A 2 -11.40 -13.02 -20.56
CA GLN A 2 -11.30 -12.01 -19.51
C GLN A 2 -12.27 -12.38 -18.37
N GLU A 3 -11.75 -12.66 -17.19
CA GLU A 3 -12.56 -13.01 -16.01
C GLU A 3 -13.10 -11.75 -15.31
N TYR A 4 -14.31 -11.85 -14.75
CA TYR A 4 -14.94 -10.79 -14.00
C TYR A 4 -15.66 -11.33 -12.76
N ILE A 5 -15.69 -10.53 -11.70
CA ILE A 5 -16.48 -10.75 -10.50
C ILE A 5 -17.62 -9.72 -10.46
N THR A 6 -18.82 -10.16 -10.12
CA THR A 6 -19.98 -9.28 -9.93
C THR A 6 -20.37 -9.28 -8.45
N THR A 7 -20.35 -8.11 -7.83
CA THR A 7 -20.81 -7.93 -6.44
C THR A 7 -22.33 -8.09 -6.34
N ALA A 8 -22.85 -8.28 -5.13
CA ALA A 8 -24.29 -8.39 -4.89
C ALA A 8 -25.10 -7.18 -5.40
N ILE A 9 -24.48 -6.00 -5.44
CA ILE A 9 -25.09 -4.76 -5.95
C ILE A 9 -24.87 -4.55 -7.46
N GLY A 10 -24.45 -5.59 -8.19
CA GLY A 10 -24.29 -5.55 -9.65
C GLY A 10 -23.04 -4.86 -10.17
N LYS A 11 -22.15 -4.35 -9.28
CA LYS A 11 -20.85 -3.81 -9.72
C LYS A 11 -19.97 -4.94 -10.25
N LYS A 12 -19.40 -4.75 -11.44
CA LYS A 12 -18.51 -5.69 -12.11
C LYS A 12 -17.05 -5.25 -11.98
N TYR A 13 -16.18 -6.19 -11.62
CA TYR A 13 -14.75 -6.00 -11.45
C TYR A 13 -14.00 -6.94 -12.37
N ARG A 14 -13.01 -6.42 -13.09
CA ARG A 14 -12.12 -7.22 -13.94
C ARG A 14 -11.06 -7.89 -13.09
N VAL A 15 -10.93 -9.21 -13.19
CA VAL A 15 -9.91 -9.95 -12.45
C VAL A 15 -8.57 -9.80 -13.18
N GLU A 16 -7.55 -9.39 -12.45
CA GLU A 16 -6.15 -9.37 -12.88
C GLU A 16 -5.37 -10.54 -12.27
N LYS A 17 -4.23 -10.86 -12.88
CA LYS A 17 -3.37 -11.95 -12.40
C LYS A 17 -2.78 -11.53 -11.06
N SER A 18 -2.97 -12.35 -10.04
CA SER A 18 -2.37 -12.10 -8.73
C SER A 18 -0.84 -12.14 -8.75
N SER A 19 -0.22 -12.85 -9.70
CA SER A 19 1.25 -12.84 -9.90
C SER A 19 1.81 -11.47 -10.29
N ASP A 20 0.97 -10.56 -10.77
CA ASP A 20 1.39 -9.20 -11.15
C ASP A 20 1.41 -8.26 -9.93
N PHE A 21 1.08 -8.79 -8.74
CA PHE A 21 1.04 -8.08 -7.47
C PHE A 21 1.81 -8.87 -6.41
N GLU A 22 2.58 -8.17 -5.59
CA GLU A 22 3.26 -8.76 -4.44
C GLU A 22 2.70 -8.21 -3.14
N TYR A 23 2.56 -9.08 -2.14
CA TYR A 23 2.15 -8.67 -0.80
C TYR A 23 3.26 -7.80 -0.18
N VAL A 24 2.89 -6.66 0.40
CA VAL A 24 3.85 -5.71 0.96
C VAL A 24 3.69 -5.58 2.47
N THR A 25 2.46 -5.35 2.94
CA THR A 25 2.24 -5.12 4.37
C THR A 25 0.80 -5.38 4.79
N THR A 26 0.61 -5.52 6.10
CA THR A 26 -0.68 -5.39 6.76
C THR A 26 -0.63 -4.16 7.66
N ALA A 27 -1.59 -3.27 7.51
CA ALA A 27 -1.77 -2.15 8.41
C ALA A 27 -2.80 -2.50 9.48
N ILE A 28 -2.55 -2.08 10.71
CA ILE A 28 -3.48 -2.17 11.83
C ILE A 28 -3.66 -0.75 12.36
N GLY A 29 -4.89 -0.23 12.29
CA GLY A 29 -5.19 1.12 12.77
C GLY A 29 -5.40 2.11 11.62
N GLU A 30 -4.88 3.33 11.79
CA GLU A 30 -5.30 4.49 11.00
C GLU A 30 -4.26 4.99 9.99
N GLU A 31 -3.01 4.51 10.08
CA GLU A 31 -1.91 4.96 9.21
C GLU A 31 -1.25 3.78 8.50
N CYS A 32 -0.89 3.99 7.23
CA CYS A 32 -0.12 3.02 6.45
C CYS A 32 0.71 3.73 5.37
N PHE A 33 2.03 3.65 5.45
CA PHE A 33 2.89 4.35 4.51
C PHE A 33 3.18 3.51 3.27
N LEU A 34 2.66 3.95 2.13
CA LEU A 34 2.96 3.43 0.78
C LEU A 34 3.37 4.60 -0.12
N PHE A 35 4.35 4.37 -1.01
CA PHE A 35 4.82 5.40 -1.95
C PHE A 35 5.34 6.69 -1.26
N GLY A 36 5.80 6.58 -0.02
CA GLY A 36 6.32 7.72 0.76
C GLY A 36 5.25 8.59 1.43
N VAL A 37 3.96 8.23 1.35
CA VAL A 37 2.86 8.95 1.98
C VAL A 37 1.99 8.00 2.81
N ASP A 38 1.23 8.53 3.76
CA ASP A 38 0.16 7.76 4.41
C ASP A 38 -0.98 7.53 3.41
N VAL A 39 -1.16 6.29 2.98
CA VAL A 39 -2.14 5.92 1.95
C VAL A 39 -3.57 6.19 2.40
N PHE A 40 -3.87 6.11 3.70
CA PHE A 40 -5.22 6.36 4.21
C PHE A 40 -5.58 7.85 4.23
N ALA A 41 -4.59 8.74 4.25
CA ALA A 41 -4.80 10.18 4.13
C ALA A 41 -5.15 10.65 2.70
N HIS A 42 -5.13 9.75 1.70
CA HIS A 42 -5.43 10.05 0.30
C HIS A 42 -6.78 9.47 -0.15
N GLU A 43 -7.43 10.15 -1.11
CA GLU A 43 -8.61 9.60 -1.78
C GLU A 43 -8.24 8.45 -2.72
N TRP A 44 -8.90 7.31 -2.54
CA TRP A 44 -8.68 6.12 -3.36
C TRP A 44 -9.67 6.08 -4.53
N THR A 45 -9.14 6.02 -5.75
CA THR A 45 -9.95 5.84 -6.95
C THR A 45 -10.14 4.34 -7.23
N ASP A 46 -11.39 3.86 -7.24
CA ASP A 46 -11.73 2.49 -7.62
C ASP A 46 -11.55 2.28 -9.13
N THR A 47 -10.59 1.41 -9.50
CA THR A 47 -10.26 1.13 -10.91
C THR A 47 -11.18 0.11 -11.59
N ARG A 48 -12.17 -0.44 -10.86
CA ARG A 48 -13.03 -1.56 -11.28
C ARG A 48 -12.25 -2.83 -11.65
N LYS A 49 -11.10 -3.02 -11.02
CA LYS A 49 -10.26 -4.20 -11.15
C LYS A 49 -10.04 -4.83 -9.77
N CYS A 50 -9.74 -6.11 -9.74
CA CYS A 50 -9.45 -6.84 -8.52
C CYS A 50 -8.46 -7.98 -8.76
N ILE A 51 -7.87 -8.49 -7.68
CA ILE A 51 -7.01 -9.68 -7.68
C ILE A 51 -7.58 -10.73 -6.73
N ARG A 52 -7.31 -12.01 -7.02
CA ARG A 52 -7.64 -13.13 -6.13
C ARG A 52 -6.35 -13.62 -5.47
N VAL A 53 -6.27 -13.46 -4.16
CA VAL A 53 -5.11 -13.80 -3.34
C VAL A 53 -5.53 -14.78 -2.25
N HIS A 54 -4.55 -15.44 -1.62
CA HIS A 54 -4.80 -16.13 -0.35
C HIS A 54 -4.37 -15.18 0.76
N ASP A 55 -5.23 -14.97 1.74
CA ASP A 55 -4.92 -14.20 2.93
C ASP A 55 -3.64 -14.77 3.59
N PRO A 56 -2.59 -13.97 3.84
CA PRO A 56 -1.39 -14.43 4.52
C PRO A 56 -1.63 -14.92 5.95
N LEU A 57 -2.71 -14.53 6.62
CA LEU A 57 -3.02 -14.92 7.99
C LEU A 57 -3.67 -16.31 8.08
N TYR A 58 -4.69 -16.57 7.25
CA TYR A 58 -5.49 -17.81 7.34
C TYR A 58 -5.44 -18.68 6.08
N GLY A 59 -4.76 -18.24 5.02
CA GLY A 59 -4.67 -18.95 3.74
C GLY A 59 -5.98 -19.04 2.98
N GLN A 60 -6.99 -18.25 3.35
CA GLN A 60 -8.30 -18.29 2.70
C GLN A 60 -8.29 -17.46 1.41
N PRO A 61 -9.03 -17.88 0.37
CA PRO A 61 -9.13 -17.10 -0.86
C PRO A 61 -9.91 -15.81 -0.60
N CYS A 62 -9.28 -14.68 -0.92
CA CYS A 62 -9.84 -13.34 -0.78
C CYS A 62 -9.76 -12.59 -2.12
N THR A 63 -10.68 -11.65 -2.32
CA THR A 63 -10.66 -10.74 -3.47
C THR A 63 -10.27 -9.35 -2.99
N MET A 64 -9.19 -8.80 -3.52
CA MET A 64 -8.72 -7.45 -3.19
C MET A 64 -8.97 -6.53 -4.37
N ASN A 65 -9.65 -5.42 -4.13
CA ASN A 65 -9.88 -4.42 -5.16
C ASN A 65 -8.59 -3.68 -5.45
N VAL A 66 -8.44 -3.23 -6.70
CA VAL A 66 -7.30 -2.41 -7.10
C VAL A 66 -7.72 -0.96 -7.15
N TYR A 67 -6.96 -0.13 -6.45
CA TYR A 67 -7.15 1.29 -6.32
C TYR A 67 -5.97 2.06 -6.88
N GLU A 68 -6.22 3.34 -7.13
CA GLU A 68 -5.22 4.32 -7.52
C GLU A 68 -5.27 5.52 -6.56
N ILE A 69 -4.10 6.08 -6.24
CA ILE A 69 -3.96 7.38 -5.59
C ILE A 69 -3.07 8.27 -6.46
N THR A 70 -3.19 9.58 -6.30
CA THR A 70 -2.26 10.54 -6.90
C THR A 70 -1.34 11.10 -5.82
N VAL A 71 -0.03 10.97 -6.03
CA VAL A 71 1.03 11.52 -5.16
C VAL A 71 1.96 12.34 -6.04
N ASP A 72 2.14 13.62 -5.72
CA ASP A 72 3.01 14.55 -6.47
C ASP A 72 2.76 14.54 -7.99
N GLY A 73 1.49 14.44 -8.39
CA GLY A 73 1.09 14.38 -9.81
C GLY A 73 1.31 13.03 -10.51
N SER A 74 1.85 12.04 -9.81
CA SER A 74 2.03 10.67 -10.29
C SER A 74 0.91 9.76 -9.78
N VAL A 75 0.38 8.91 -10.67
CA VAL A 75 -0.64 7.92 -10.31
C VAL A 75 0.03 6.65 -9.83
N HIS A 76 -0.27 6.25 -8.59
CA HIS A 76 0.22 5.04 -7.96
C HIS A 76 -0.93 4.05 -7.79
N ARG A 77 -0.64 2.78 -8.09
CA ARG A 77 -1.63 1.70 -8.11
C ARG A 77 -1.28 0.65 -7.06
N PHE A 78 -2.28 0.14 -6.35
CA PHE A 78 -2.14 -0.91 -5.34
C PHE A 78 -3.44 -1.70 -5.19
N ALA A 79 -3.35 -2.95 -4.74
CA ALA A 79 -4.51 -3.70 -4.31
C ALA A 79 -4.63 -3.62 -2.79
N ALA A 80 -5.86 -3.47 -2.30
CA ALA A 80 -6.15 -3.41 -0.88
C ALA A 80 -7.49 -4.05 -0.53
N GLY A 81 -7.59 -4.53 0.70
CA GLY A 81 -8.84 -4.95 1.30
C GLY A 81 -8.71 -5.14 2.81
N GLU A 82 -9.82 -4.93 3.49
CA GLU A 82 -9.93 -5.12 4.94
C GLU A 82 -10.19 -6.60 5.24
N PHE A 83 -9.38 -7.19 6.11
CA PHE A 83 -9.58 -8.53 6.64
C PHE A 83 -10.55 -8.53 7.82
N SER A 84 -10.41 -7.56 8.72
CA SER A 84 -11.23 -7.40 9.94
C SER A 84 -10.96 -6.06 10.60
N ASN A 85 -11.95 -5.40 11.20
CA ASN A 85 -11.81 -4.24 12.11
C ASN A 85 -10.48 -3.44 11.99
N ASN A 86 -10.33 -2.65 10.93
CA ASN A 86 -9.15 -1.80 10.65
C ASN A 86 -7.83 -2.56 10.42
N VAL A 87 -7.89 -3.84 10.06
CA VAL A 87 -6.77 -4.64 9.59
C VAL A 87 -6.85 -4.76 8.08
N TRP A 88 -5.92 -4.10 7.39
CA TRP A 88 -5.90 -3.99 5.93
C TRP A 88 -4.67 -4.68 5.34
N GLY A 89 -4.87 -5.52 4.33
CA GLY A 89 -3.78 -6.07 3.54
C GLY A 89 -3.50 -5.21 2.30
N PHE A 90 -2.23 -5.07 1.96
CA PHE A 90 -1.78 -4.29 0.80
C PHE A 90 -0.85 -5.08 -0.12
N TRP A 91 -1.09 -4.95 -1.42
CA TRP A 91 -0.25 -5.51 -2.48
C TRP A 91 0.12 -4.45 -3.51
N LEU A 92 1.37 -4.48 -3.97
CA LEU A 92 1.87 -3.56 -4.97
C LEU A 92 2.16 -4.26 -6.30
N PRO A 93 1.96 -3.59 -7.45
CA PRO A 93 2.33 -4.14 -8.75
C PRO A 93 3.81 -4.51 -8.81
N THR A 94 4.14 -5.70 -9.33
CA THR A 94 5.51 -6.20 -9.42
C THR A 94 6.37 -5.42 -10.42
N ASN A 95 5.74 -4.80 -11.42
CA ASN A 95 6.39 -3.98 -12.44
C ASN A 95 6.54 -2.50 -12.06
N ARG A 96 6.26 -2.13 -10.79
CA ARG A 96 6.42 -0.74 -10.35
C ARG A 96 7.89 -0.33 -10.41
N ALA A 97 8.16 0.92 -10.78
CA ALA A 97 9.45 1.52 -10.52
C ALA A 97 9.69 1.47 -9.01
N ARG A 98 10.73 0.75 -8.57
CA ARG A 98 11.18 0.77 -7.18
C ARG A 98 12.13 1.96 -7.06
N PRO A 99 11.73 3.09 -6.47
CA PRO A 99 12.67 4.17 -6.20
C PRO A 99 13.57 3.69 -5.06
N ASP A 100 14.67 3.01 -5.33
CA ASP A 100 15.76 2.84 -4.34
C ASP A 100 15.70 1.60 -3.41
N GLY A 101 14.85 0.61 -3.69
CA GLY A 101 14.95 -0.73 -3.08
C GLY A 101 14.55 -0.84 -1.59
N HIS A 102 13.96 0.20 -1.00
CA HIS A 102 13.50 0.18 0.39
C HIS A 102 11.97 0.26 0.49
N ASP A 103 11.29 -0.80 0.02
CA ASP A 103 9.82 -0.89 0.01
C ASP A 103 9.27 -1.77 1.14
N SER A 104 9.97 -1.78 2.28
CA SER A 104 9.31 -2.14 3.53
C SER A 104 8.46 -0.93 3.90
N ALA A 105 7.15 -1.10 4.04
CA ALA A 105 6.27 -0.17 4.72
C ALA A 105 6.99 0.33 5.98
N ARG A 106 7.66 1.48 5.87
CA ARG A 106 8.50 1.97 6.96
C ARG A 106 7.53 2.50 7.98
N ILE A 107 7.65 1.96 9.20
CA ILE A 107 7.38 2.65 10.46
C ILE A 107 7.75 4.13 10.24
N PRO A 108 6.89 5.09 10.62
CA PRO A 108 7.08 6.50 10.34
C PRO A 108 8.53 6.92 10.67
N PRO A 109 9.13 7.84 9.88
CA PRO A 109 10.46 8.33 10.21
C PRO A 109 10.42 8.84 11.65
N ASP A 110 11.23 8.23 12.51
CA ASP A 110 11.45 8.69 13.87
C ASP A 110 11.81 10.17 13.82
N GLU A 111 10.92 11.04 14.32
CA GLU A 111 11.19 12.47 14.50
C GLU A 111 12.32 12.73 15.53
N SER A 112 13.01 11.71 16.03
CA SER A 112 14.21 11.85 16.86
C SER A 112 15.50 11.93 16.03
N ASN A 113 15.63 12.93 15.16
CA ASN A 113 16.98 13.44 14.82
C ASN A 113 17.05 14.91 14.36
N ALA A 114 16.07 15.74 14.76
CA ALA A 114 16.12 17.18 14.55
C ALA A 114 16.67 17.93 15.78
N SER A 115 17.68 17.40 16.47
CA SER A 115 18.38 18.17 17.51
C SER A 115 19.69 17.52 17.95
N HIS A 116 20.72 17.49 17.11
CA HIS A 116 22.13 17.55 17.56
C HIS A 116 23.06 17.86 16.38
N ALA A 117 22.92 19.06 15.81
CA ALA A 117 23.90 19.64 14.90
C ALA A 117 24.15 21.11 15.23
N LYS A 118 24.38 21.43 16.51
CA LYS A 118 25.02 22.69 16.95
C LYS A 118 25.69 22.50 18.32
N GLU A 119 26.82 21.78 18.36
CA GLU A 119 27.90 22.09 19.31
C GLU A 119 29.22 21.44 18.88
N GLN A 120 29.79 21.91 17.77
CA GLN A 120 31.22 21.76 17.48
C GLN A 120 31.82 23.15 17.20
N GLU A 121 31.82 24.01 18.22
CA GLU A 121 32.78 25.11 18.29
C GLU A 121 32.88 25.58 19.74
N LYS A 122 33.83 25.00 20.49
CA LYS A 122 34.56 25.57 21.64
C LYS A 122 35.11 24.44 22.50
N ARG A 123 36.21 23.86 22.05
CA ARG A 123 37.28 23.35 22.93
C ARG A 123 38.55 23.20 22.10
N SER A 124 39.15 24.34 21.81
CA SER A 124 40.55 24.49 21.41
C SER A 124 40.98 25.90 21.81
N SER A 125 41.32 26.05 23.09
CA SER A 125 42.18 27.08 23.68
C SER A 125 42.47 26.67 25.11
#